data_AF-A0A1I6JHJ6-F1
#
_entry.id   AF-A0A1I6JHJ6-F1
#
_cell.length_a   1.000
_cell.length_b   1.000
_cell.length_c   1.000
_cell.angle_alpha   90.00
_cell.angle_beta   90.00
_cell.angle_gamma   90.00
#
_symmetry.space_group_name_H-M   'P 1'
#
loop_
_entity.id
_entity.type
_entity.pdbx_description
1 polymer ?
#
loop_
_entity_poly.entity_id
_entity_poly.type
_entity_poly.pdbx_seq_one_letter_code
_entity_poly.pdbx_strand_id
1 'polypeptide(L)'
;MKGRFLKTISLALIMSFSFAGCGYSLDDVSQMKAYKKTGKANAINYIEEKYGFTPSVNDVANVFPSDNTVPNLTPAATGTVHVSMEYEGKEFTVEISGEEDTVDGADDYEKTEILDGLKSYIKSECPSVEDVSLPFYETNYYFKAKFTGDNYSDYFDKENYAAKVIIKTCNQNLTDFPLDDLVSKLDCNSIAIIDYKSNAKMPDPDSHTIASDTGYNLKSILPYINQYLWYSESMADGAEPYIATVNSAECNGVIACGLTEEPISIEQTDSTAWNADSSKTLLGSYYIESNEDNFYVYFNRPNDIDASTIAINSGDYNITTEETGDYIYFWAYMVKSSSEEYNRSFQIDITTSNE
;
A
#
# COMPACT_ATOMS: atom_id res chain seq x y z
N MET A 1 -7.93 47.95 -48.95
CA MET A 1 -6.84 47.09 -48.45
C MET A 1 -6.35 47.39 -47.01
N LYS A 2 -6.61 48.58 -46.42
CA LYS A 2 -6.11 48.91 -45.06
C LYS A 2 -6.81 48.19 -43.89
N GLY A 3 -8.06 47.75 -44.03
CA GLY A 3 -8.85 47.14 -42.94
C GLY A 3 -8.67 45.63 -42.73
N ARG A 4 -8.16 44.88 -43.73
CA ARG A 4 -7.92 43.42 -43.59
C ARG A 4 -6.54 43.13 -42.99
N PHE A 5 -5.55 43.99 -43.25
CA PHE A 5 -4.19 43.83 -42.71
C PHE A 5 -4.12 44.09 -41.19
N LEU A 6 -4.90 45.06 -40.68
CA LEU A 6 -4.97 45.36 -39.25
C LEU A 6 -5.64 44.23 -38.42
N LYS A 7 -6.62 43.53 -39.01
CA LYS A 7 -7.30 42.41 -38.37
C LYS A 7 -6.43 41.16 -38.28
N THR A 8 -5.61 40.88 -39.31
CA THR A 8 -4.68 39.74 -39.28
C THR A 8 -3.52 39.97 -38.31
N ILE A 9 -3.03 41.22 -38.20
CA ILE A 9 -1.97 41.57 -37.23
C ILE A 9 -2.50 41.53 -35.78
N SER A 10 -3.74 41.96 -35.53
CA SER A 10 -4.34 41.88 -34.19
C SER A 10 -4.59 40.43 -33.74
N LEU A 11 -4.98 39.55 -34.64
CA LEU A 11 -5.23 38.14 -34.32
C LEU A 11 -3.92 37.36 -34.08
N ALA A 12 -2.85 37.68 -34.81
CA ALA A 12 -1.53 37.10 -34.60
C ALA A 12 -0.89 37.54 -33.27
N LEU A 13 -1.05 38.81 -32.87
CA LEU A 13 -0.59 39.29 -31.56
C LEU A 13 -1.33 38.63 -30.39
N ILE A 14 -2.65 38.44 -30.51
CA ILE A 14 -3.46 37.78 -29.46
C ILE A 14 -3.10 36.29 -29.33
N MET A 15 -2.80 35.60 -30.44
CA MET A 15 -2.35 34.19 -30.41
C MET A 15 -0.92 34.02 -29.86
N SER A 16 -0.09 35.06 -29.93
CA SER A 16 1.28 35.05 -29.40
C SER A 16 1.32 35.31 -27.88
N PHE A 17 0.31 35.99 -27.34
CA PHE A 17 0.16 36.23 -25.90
C PHE A 17 -0.43 35.02 -25.14
N SER A 18 -1.01 34.04 -25.84
CA SER A 18 -1.60 32.84 -25.20
C SER A 18 -0.60 31.71 -24.95
N PHE A 19 0.67 31.85 -25.34
CA PHE A 19 1.73 30.86 -25.10
C PHE A 19 2.88 31.39 -24.22
N ALA A 20 2.76 32.61 -23.68
CA ALA A 20 3.71 33.16 -22.73
C ALA A 20 3.39 32.66 -21.30
N GLY A 21 3.97 31.50 -20.95
CA GLY A 21 4.51 31.25 -19.61
C GLY A 21 3.55 30.72 -18.53
N CYS A 22 3.13 29.46 -18.64
CA CYS A 22 2.95 28.60 -17.46
C CYS A 22 4.19 27.71 -17.28
N GLY A 23 5.37 28.32 -17.27
CA GLY A 23 6.65 27.62 -17.18
C GLY A 23 7.58 28.34 -16.19
N TYR A 24 8.58 27.63 -15.69
CA TYR A 24 9.55 28.16 -14.73
C TYR A 24 10.17 29.48 -15.19
N SER A 25 10.37 30.40 -14.26
CA SER A 25 11.13 31.62 -14.51
C SER A 25 12.62 31.30 -14.74
N LEU A 26 13.37 32.27 -15.30
CA LEU A 26 14.82 32.12 -15.45
C LEU A 26 15.53 31.98 -14.10
N ASP A 27 15.00 32.63 -13.06
CA ASP A 27 15.54 32.55 -11.71
C ASP A 27 15.32 31.15 -11.13
N ASP A 28 14.12 30.57 -11.31
CA ASP A 28 13.83 29.19 -10.89
C ASP A 28 14.74 28.18 -11.60
N VAL A 29 14.94 28.33 -12.91
CA VAL A 29 15.84 27.46 -13.69
C VAL A 29 17.29 27.61 -13.23
N SER A 30 17.72 28.83 -12.90
CA SER A 30 19.06 29.10 -12.39
C SER A 30 19.26 28.48 -11.01
N GLN A 31 18.29 28.64 -10.11
CA GLN A 31 18.31 28.07 -8.77
C GLN A 31 18.31 26.54 -8.82
N MET A 32 17.44 25.94 -9.63
CA MET A 32 17.42 24.50 -9.88
C MET A 32 18.77 23.97 -10.39
N LYS A 33 19.48 24.71 -11.25
CA LYS A 33 20.83 24.32 -11.70
C LYS A 33 21.87 24.45 -10.58
N ALA A 34 21.74 25.46 -9.72
CA ALA A 34 22.60 25.62 -8.55
C ALA A 34 22.42 24.45 -7.58
N TYR A 35 21.18 24.08 -7.25
CA TYR A 35 20.87 22.92 -6.40
C TYR A 35 21.48 21.63 -6.96
N LYS A 36 21.30 21.34 -8.25
CA LYS A 36 21.92 20.16 -8.88
C LYS A 36 23.45 20.18 -8.80
N LYS A 37 24.09 21.34 -8.93
CA LYS A 37 25.55 21.47 -8.89
C LYS A 37 26.09 21.19 -7.48
N THR A 38 25.51 21.84 -6.48
CA THR A 38 25.89 21.68 -5.07
C THR A 38 25.57 20.26 -4.59
N GLY A 39 24.34 19.80 -4.83
CA GLY A 39 23.90 18.48 -4.44
C GLY A 39 24.70 17.34 -5.07
N LYS A 40 25.19 17.50 -6.31
CA LYS A 40 26.15 16.56 -6.91
C LYS A 40 27.45 16.45 -6.10
N ALA A 41 28.02 17.57 -5.69
CA ALA A 41 29.26 17.57 -4.91
C ALA A 41 29.03 17.00 -3.50
N ASN A 42 27.94 17.41 -2.85
CA ASN A 42 27.53 16.89 -1.55
C ASN A 42 27.35 15.37 -1.57
N ALA A 43 26.67 14.83 -2.58
CA ALA A 43 26.41 13.41 -2.67
C ALA A 43 27.70 12.59 -2.85
N ILE A 44 28.68 13.09 -3.62
CA ILE A 44 30.00 12.45 -3.74
C ILE A 44 30.71 12.43 -2.37
N ASN A 45 30.76 13.58 -1.70
CA ASN A 45 31.40 13.70 -0.38
C ASN A 45 30.73 12.78 0.67
N TYR A 46 29.40 12.73 0.66
CA TYR A 46 28.60 11.86 1.52
C TYR A 46 28.97 10.38 1.33
N ILE A 47 29.05 9.90 0.09
CA ILE A 47 29.41 8.52 -0.20
C ILE A 47 30.87 8.22 0.15
N GLU A 48 31.78 9.15 -0.12
CA GLU A 48 33.19 9.03 0.30
C GLU A 48 33.33 8.95 1.81
N GLU A 49 32.56 9.74 2.57
CA GLU A 49 32.59 9.73 4.03
C GLU A 49 31.95 8.46 4.62
N LYS A 50 30.78 8.08 4.12
CA LYS A 50 30.03 6.92 4.64
C LYS A 50 30.67 5.60 4.26
N TYR A 51 31.09 5.44 3.00
CA TYR A 51 31.53 4.16 2.45
C TYR A 51 33.01 4.09 2.12
N GLY A 52 33.71 5.22 2.00
CA GLY A 52 35.15 5.26 1.72
C GLY A 52 35.53 5.07 0.25
N PHE A 53 34.57 5.20 -0.67
CA PHE A 53 34.80 5.10 -2.12
C PHE A 53 34.22 6.29 -2.87
N THR A 54 34.75 6.57 -4.07
CA THR A 54 34.25 7.63 -4.95
C THR A 54 33.32 7.01 -6.02
N PRO A 55 32.03 7.37 -6.06
CA PRO A 55 31.10 6.86 -7.07
C PRO A 55 31.18 7.65 -8.39
N SER A 56 30.66 7.07 -9.47
CA SER A 56 30.33 7.84 -10.68
C SER A 56 28.89 8.36 -10.61
N VAL A 57 28.68 9.60 -11.05
CA VAL A 57 27.36 10.24 -11.08
C VAL A 57 26.74 10.12 -12.48
N ASN A 58 25.56 9.50 -12.55
CA ASN A 58 24.82 9.25 -13.78
C ASN A 58 23.81 10.35 -14.08
N ASP A 59 23.01 10.76 -13.08
CA ASP A 59 22.02 11.84 -13.21
C ASP A 59 21.85 12.62 -11.90
N VAL A 60 21.30 13.83 -12.00
CA VAL A 60 20.90 14.65 -10.85
C VAL A 60 19.52 15.24 -11.11
N ALA A 61 18.53 14.86 -10.32
CA ALA A 61 17.16 15.34 -10.38
C ALA A 61 16.84 16.27 -9.20
N ASN A 62 16.03 17.31 -9.44
CA ASN A 62 15.49 18.12 -8.35
C ASN A 62 14.26 17.42 -7.77
N VAL A 63 14.10 17.51 -6.46
CA VAL A 63 12.88 17.06 -5.78
C VAL A 63 11.87 18.20 -5.78
N PHE A 64 10.62 17.84 -6.04
CA PHE A 64 9.49 18.76 -6.04
C PHE A 64 8.44 18.29 -5.01
N PRO A 65 7.68 19.20 -4.40
CA PRO A 65 6.57 18.84 -3.52
C PRO A 65 5.59 17.88 -4.21
N SER A 66 5.11 16.89 -3.47
CA SER A 66 4.16 15.88 -3.93
C SER A 66 2.68 16.28 -3.72
N ASP A 67 2.39 17.55 -3.39
CA ASP A 67 1.02 17.98 -3.12
C ASP A 67 0.19 18.03 -4.42
N ASN A 68 -0.73 17.08 -4.54
CA ASN A 68 -1.61 16.87 -5.68
C ASN A 68 -2.98 17.55 -5.52
N THR A 69 -3.21 18.34 -4.48
CA THR A 69 -4.54 18.91 -4.20
C THR A 69 -4.95 20.03 -5.17
N VAL A 70 -3.98 20.71 -5.79
CA VAL A 70 -4.19 21.66 -6.89
C VAL A 70 -3.09 21.46 -7.93
N PRO A 71 -3.38 21.34 -9.24
CA PRO A 71 -2.36 21.21 -10.27
C PRO A 71 -1.43 22.43 -10.28
N ASN A 72 -0.28 22.31 -9.63
CA ASN A 72 0.81 23.26 -9.74
C ASN A 72 1.65 22.87 -10.96
N LEU A 73 1.55 23.66 -12.03
CA LEU A 73 2.26 23.37 -13.28
C LEU A 73 3.77 23.68 -13.20
N THR A 74 4.21 24.39 -12.15
CA THR A 74 5.60 24.79 -11.92
C THR A 74 5.92 24.79 -10.42
N PRO A 75 5.93 23.62 -9.76
CA PRO A 75 6.24 23.54 -8.34
C PRO A 75 7.67 24.03 -8.07
N ALA A 76 7.85 24.86 -7.03
CA ALA A 76 9.20 25.24 -6.62
C ALA A 76 9.97 23.99 -6.17
N ALA A 77 11.23 23.86 -6.59
CA ALA A 77 12.09 22.79 -6.11
C ALA A 77 12.29 22.92 -4.58
N THR A 78 12.36 21.79 -3.88
CA THR A 78 12.44 21.79 -2.40
C THR A 78 13.81 22.17 -1.86
N GLY A 79 14.83 22.30 -2.73
CA GLY A 79 16.24 22.39 -2.33
C GLY A 79 16.93 21.04 -2.21
N THR A 80 16.17 19.94 -2.09
CA THR A 80 16.67 18.56 -2.12
C THR A 80 16.87 18.08 -3.56
N VAL A 81 17.90 17.25 -3.77
CA VAL A 81 18.14 16.57 -5.04
C VAL A 81 18.22 15.05 -4.83
N HIS A 82 17.84 14.31 -5.87
CA HIS A 82 18.14 12.89 -6.02
C HIS A 82 19.30 12.74 -6.99
N VAL A 83 20.39 12.11 -6.55
CA VAL A 83 21.59 11.88 -7.35
C VAL A 83 21.70 10.40 -7.65
N SER A 84 21.48 10.02 -8.91
CA SER A 84 21.69 8.65 -9.37
C SER A 84 23.17 8.40 -9.61
N MET A 85 23.68 7.33 -9.02
CA MET A 85 25.09 6.99 -8.96
C MET A 85 25.32 5.52 -9.30
N GLU A 86 26.59 5.21 -9.59
CA GLU A 86 27.06 3.85 -9.79
C GLU A 86 28.42 3.65 -9.11
N TYR A 87 28.61 2.49 -8.50
CA TYR A 87 29.92 2.02 -8.05
C TYR A 87 30.01 0.50 -8.26
N GLU A 88 31.09 0.04 -8.91
CA GLU A 88 31.33 -1.38 -9.24
C GLU A 88 30.15 -2.08 -9.94
N GLY A 89 29.42 -1.36 -10.81
CA GLY A 89 28.27 -1.87 -11.54
C GLY A 89 26.98 -1.97 -10.72
N LYS A 90 26.96 -1.49 -9.47
CA LYS A 90 25.75 -1.33 -8.65
C LYS A 90 25.25 0.10 -8.79
N GLU A 91 24.02 0.26 -9.30
CA GLU A 91 23.33 1.55 -9.34
C GLU A 91 22.59 1.82 -8.03
N PHE A 92 22.57 3.07 -7.61
CA PHE A 92 21.91 3.54 -6.38
C PHE A 92 21.60 5.04 -6.47
N THR A 93 20.79 5.54 -5.56
CA THR A 93 20.37 6.95 -5.48
C THR A 93 20.68 7.53 -4.11
N VAL A 94 21.17 8.77 -4.10
CA VAL A 94 21.38 9.57 -2.88
C VAL A 94 20.37 10.70 -2.84
N GLU A 95 19.65 10.83 -1.74
CA GLU A 95 18.86 12.01 -1.38
C GLU A 95 19.68 12.93 -0.48
N ILE A 96 19.90 14.16 -0.92
CA ILE A 96 20.70 15.14 -0.17
C ILE A 96 20.30 16.57 -0.50
N SER A 97 20.56 17.50 0.43
CA SER A 97 20.37 18.93 0.18
C SER A 97 21.32 19.43 -0.92
N GLY A 98 20.79 20.25 -1.82
CA GLY A 98 21.54 21.04 -2.80
C GLY A 98 21.61 22.53 -2.44
N GLU A 99 21.06 22.95 -1.29
CA GLU A 99 21.00 24.37 -0.92
C GLU A 99 22.35 24.89 -0.40
N GLU A 100 23.05 24.06 0.38
CA GLU A 100 24.31 24.37 1.02
C GLU A 100 25.22 23.14 1.07
N ASP A 101 26.52 23.34 1.34
CA ASP A 101 27.49 22.26 1.44
C ASP A 101 27.17 21.38 2.66
N THR A 102 26.97 20.08 2.45
CA THR A 102 26.63 19.14 3.53
C THR A 102 27.02 17.70 3.18
N VAL A 103 27.12 16.88 4.23
CA VAL A 103 27.23 15.41 4.16
C VAL A 103 26.08 14.72 4.91
N ASP A 104 25.06 15.45 5.34
CA ASP A 104 23.83 14.86 5.88
C ASP A 104 22.89 14.49 4.72
N GLY A 105 22.89 13.21 4.37
CA GLY A 105 22.06 12.64 3.31
C GLY A 105 21.59 11.23 3.67
N ALA A 106 20.88 10.62 2.73
CA ALA A 106 20.43 9.23 2.82
C ALA A 106 20.57 8.55 1.44
N ASP A 107 20.74 7.24 1.41
CA ASP A 107 20.90 6.49 0.16
C ASP A 107 20.30 5.08 0.21
N ASP A 108 20.19 4.44 -0.95
CA ASP A 108 19.73 3.05 -1.08
C ASP A 108 20.87 2.07 -1.49
N TYR A 109 22.14 2.45 -1.34
CA TYR A 109 23.27 1.61 -1.74
C TYR A 109 23.29 0.27 -1.02
N GLU A 110 23.08 0.23 0.30
CA GLU A 110 23.03 -1.02 1.09
C GLU A 110 21.60 -1.53 1.32
N LYS A 111 20.60 -1.06 0.56
CA LYS A 111 19.19 -1.36 0.82
C LYS A 111 18.90 -2.86 0.89
N THR A 112 19.37 -3.64 -0.08
CA THR A 112 19.14 -5.09 -0.09
C THR A 112 19.77 -5.76 1.13
N GLU A 113 21.02 -5.40 1.45
CA GLU A 113 21.76 -5.94 2.59
C GLU A 113 21.08 -5.62 3.92
N ILE A 114 20.58 -4.38 4.08
CA ILE A 114 19.82 -3.93 5.25
C ILE A 114 18.51 -4.72 5.38
N LEU A 115 17.72 -4.82 4.30
CA LEU A 115 16.43 -5.52 4.31
C LEU A 115 16.61 -7.01 4.63
N ASP A 116 17.57 -7.68 3.99
CA ASP A 116 17.86 -9.09 4.26
C ASP A 116 18.37 -9.30 5.69
N GLY A 117 19.21 -8.38 6.18
CA GLY A 117 19.69 -8.36 7.55
C GLY A 117 18.55 -8.23 8.57
N LEU A 118 17.65 -7.25 8.39
CA LEU A 118 16.50 -7.03 9.26
C LEU A 118 15.55 -8.22 9.26
N LYS A 119 15.22 -8.77 8.08
CA LYS A 119 14.36 -9.96 7.97
C LYS A 119 14.99 -11.16 8.68
N SER A 120 16.29 -11.37 8.51
CA SER A 120 17.02 -12.45 9.17
C SER A 120 17.06 -12.28 10.69
N TYR A 121 17.30 -11.05 11.15
CA TYR A 121 17.29 -10.71 12.57
C TYR A 121 15.93 -10.98 13.22
N ILE A 122 14.84 -10.49 12.61
CA ILE A 122 13.47 -10.72 13.11
C ILE A 122 13.15 -12.21 13.18
N LYS A 123 13.48 -12.99 12.14
CA LYS A 123 13.28 -14.45 12.14
C LYS A 123 14.13 -15.16 13.20
N SER A 124 15.30 -14.64 13.53
CA SER A 124 16.15 -15.20 14.59
C SER A 124 15.60 -14.95 15.99
N GLU A 125 14.98 -13.77 16.21
CA GLU A 125 14.36 -13.42 17.49
C GLU A 125 12.99 -14.08 17.70
N CYS A 126 12.31 -14.44 16.61
CA CYS A 126 11.01 -15.10 16.63
C CYS A 126 10.98 -16.31 15.65
N PRO A 127 11.38 -17.52 16.08
CA PRO A 127 11.45 -18.69 15.20
C PRO A 127 10.12 -19.19 14.65
N SER A 128 8.99 -18.74 15.19
CA SER A 128 7.64 -19.04 14.68
C SER A 128 7.24 -18.22 13.45
N VAL A 129 8.10 -17.31 13.01
CA VAL A 129 7.88 -16.47 11.83
C VAL A 129 8.21 -17.24 10.57
N GLU A 130 7.23 -17.32 9.67
CA GLU A 130 7.41 -17.90 8.33
C GLU A 130 8.07 -16.86 7.41
N ASP A 131 7.54 -15.63 7.44
CA ASP A 131 8.03 -14.56 6.59
C ASP A 131 7.90 -13.16 7.19
N VAL A 132 8.66 -12.21 6.63
CA VAL A 132 8.71 -10.82 7.08
C VAL A 132 8.67 -9.91 5.86
N SER A 133 7.69 -9.00 5.85
CA SER A 133 7.64 -7.90 4.90
C SER A 133 7.96 -6.59 5.59
N LEU A 134 8.62 -5.70 4.84
CA LEU A 134 9.04 -4.38 5.31
C LEU A 134 8.53 -3.30 4.32
N PRO A 135 7.21 -3.15 4.13
CA PRO A 135 6.65 -2.47 2.95
C PRO A 135 7.15 -1.04 2.78
N PHE A 136 7.33 -0.31 3.89
CA PHE A 136 7.83 1.05 3.86
C PHE A 136 9.26 1.11 3.33
N TYR A 137 10.15 0.28 3.88
CA TYR A 137 11.56 0.21 3.50
C TYR A 137 11.79 -0.40 2.12
N GLU A 138 10.89 -1.28 1.67
CA GLU A 138 10.95 -1.94 0.36
C GLU A 138 10.65 -0.98 -0.79
N THR A 139 9.93 0.12 -0.54
CA THR A 139 9.63 1.18 -1.52
C THR A 139 10.77 2.21 -1.64
N ASN A 140 10.52 3.43 -2.12
CA ASN A 140 11.55 4.47 -2.37
C ASN A 140 12.10 5.10 -1.08
N TYR A 141 12.58 4.27 -0.15
CA TYR A 141 13.16 4.68 1.12
C TYR A 141 14.69 4.73 1.04
N TYR A 142 15.26 5.76 1.67
CA TYR A 142 16.70 5.99 1.74
C TYR A 142 17.18 5.89 3.19
N PHE A 143 18.33 5.24 3.38
CA PHE A 143 18.91 4.96 4.69
C PHE A 143 20.06 5.92 5.01
N LYS A 144 20.02 6.51 6.20
CA LYS A 144 21.11 7.36 6.72
C LYS A 144 22.25 6.54 7.29
N ALA A 145 21.96 5.59 8.17
CA ALA A 145 22.96 4.76 8.82
C ALA A 145 23.65 3.81 7.83
N LYS A 146 24.95 3.59 8.04
CA LYS A 146 25.71 2.53 7.36
C LYS A 146 25.42 1.21 8.05
N PHE A 147 25.28 0.14 7.29
CA PHE A 147 25.02 -1.17 7.86
C PHE A 147 26.29 -1.80 8.44
N THR A 148 26.27 -2.14 9.73
CA THR A 148 27.37 -2.81 10.43
C THR A 148 27.10 -4.29 10.70
N GLY A 149 25.87 -4.75 10.46
CA GLY A 149 25.43 -6.13 10.72
C GLY A 149 24.90 -6.38 12.13
N ASP A 150 24.97 -5.38 13.02
CA ASP A 150 24.47 -5.44 14.40
C ASP A 150 23.71 -4.18 14.84
N ASN A 151 23.63 -3.16 13.97
CA ASN A 151 22.98 -1.88 14.24
C ASN A 151 21.50 -1.83 13.81
N TYR A 152 20.75 -2.92 14.01
CA TYR A 152 19.35 -3.03 13.56
C TYR A 152 18.44 -1.94 14.13
N SER A 153 18.69 -1.49 15.37
CA SER A 153 17.94 -0.41 16.03
C SER A 153 17.99 0.92 15.26
N ASP A 154 19.07 1.19 14.51
CA ASP A 154 19.21 2.43 13.73
C ASP A 154 18.20 2.51 12.58
N TYR A 155 17.59 1.38 12.22
CA TYR A 155 16.63 1.27 11.13
C TYR A 155 15.18 1.29 11.60
N PHE A 156 14.92 1.04 12.89
CA PHE A 156 13.59 1.17 13.49
C PHE A 156 13.41 2.61 14.00
N ASP A 157 12.98 3.49 13.09
CA ASP A 157 12.78 4.90 13.42
C ASP A 157 11.57 5.08 14.35
N LYS A 158 11.88 5.51 15.58
CA LYS A 158 10.96 5.75 16.70
C LYS A 158 10.12 7.02 16.57
N GLU A 159 10.50 7.95 15.72
CA GLU A 159 9.77 9.21 15.54
C GLU A 159 8.58 9.05 14.58
N ASN A 160 8.45 7.89 13.92
CA ASN A 160 7.41 7.61 12.94
C ASN A 160 6.63 6.33 13.30
N TYR A 161 5.36 6.55 13.64
CA TYR A 161 4.44 5.55 14.22
C TYR A 161 3.70 4.66 13.21
N ALA A 162 3.93 4.81 11.89
CA ALA A 162 3.35 3.91 10.91
C ALA A 162 3.94 2.50 11.07
N ALA A 163 3.11 1.44 11.15
CA ALA A 163 3.59 0.05 11.17
C ALA A 163 4.58 -0.19 10.02
N LYS A 164 5.85 -0.49 10.34
CA LYS A 164 6.92 -0.69 9.33
C LYS A 164 7.32 -2.15 9.15
N VAL A 165 6.81 -3.03 10.00
CA VAL A 165 7.13 -4.46 10.03
C VAL A 165 5.84 -5.26 9.99
N ILE A 166 5.75 -6.14 8.99
CA ILE A 166 4.70 -7.15 8.89
C ILE A 166 5.34 -8.52 9.13
N ILE A 167 4.96 -9.15 10.23
CA ILE A 167 5.32 -10.52 10.55
C ILE A 167 4.24 -11.46 10.06
N LYS A 168 4.64 -12.49 9.33
CA LYS A 168 3.77 -13.51 8.78
C LYS A 168 4.01 -14.82 9.50
N THR A 169 2.95 -15.34 10.11
CA THR A 169 2.91 -16.63 10.80
C THR A 169 1.91 -17.54 10.11
N CYS A 170 1.92 -18.84 10.42
CA CYS A 170 1.01 -19.80 9.83
C CYS A 170 0.46 -20.75 10.90
N ASN A 171 -0.87 -20.79 11.02
CA ASN A 171 -1.62 -21.60 11.98
C ASN A 171 -1.14 -21.43 13.45
N GLN A 172 -0.83 -20.20 13.85
CA GLN A 172 -0.52 -19.77 15.20
C GLN A 172 -1.72 -19.09 15.87
N ASN A 173 -1.77 -19.17 17.21
CA ASN A 173 -2.69 -18.35 18.00
C ASN A 173 -2.00 -17.04 18.39
N LEU A 174 -2.43 -15.93 17.82
CA LEU A 174 -1.85 -14.61 18.09
C LEU A 174 -2.20 -14.07 19.48
N THR A 175 -3.24 -14.59 20.15
CA THR A 175 -3.60 -14.18 21.52
C THR A 175 -2.50 -14.54 22.52
N ASP A 176 -1.75 -15.63 22.26
CA ASP A 176 -0.65 -16.10 23.11
C ASP A 176 0.73 -15.68 22.56
N PHE A 177 0.77 -14.78 21.57
CA PHE A 177 2.01 -14.38 20.92
C PHE A 177 2.91 -13.58 21.88
N PRO A 178 4.24 -13.85 21.94
CA PRO A 178 5.17 -13.15 22.84
C PRO A 178 5.51 -11.74 22.33
N LEU A 179 4.50 -10.88 22.21
CA LEU A 179 4.60 -9.54 21.64
C LEU A 179 5.58 -8.65 22.41
N ASP A 180 5.46 -8.58 23.73
CA ASP A 180 6.27 -7.70 24.58
C ASP A 180 7.77 -8.00 24.46
N ASP A 181 8.14 -9.29 24.45
CA ASP A 181 9.52 -9.73 24.27
C ASP A 181 10.05 -9.31 22.89
N LEU A 182 9.25 -9.51 21.85
CA LEU A 182 9.63 -9.16 20.49
C LEU A 182 9.79 -7.64 20.29
N VAL A 183 8.81 -6.86 20.75
CA VAL A 183 8.86 -5.38 20.69
C VAL A 183 10.07 -4.86 21.45
N SER A 184 10.34 -5.40 22.65
CA SER A 184 11.51 -5.01 23.44
C SER A 184 12.84 -5.36 22.77
N LYS A 185 12.93 -6.47 22.05
CA LYS A 185 14.14 -6.90 21.33
C LYS A 185 14.38 -6.08 20.08
N LEU A 186 13.34 -5.89 19.28
CA LEU A 186 13.42 -5.13 18.03
C LEU A 186 13.51 -3.63 18.27
N ASP A 187 13.08 -3.15 19.45
CA ASP A 187 13.04 -1.74 19.81
C ASP A 187 12.21 -0.92 18.80
N CYS A 188 11.06 -1.47 18.41
CA CYS A 188 10.18 -0.92 17.37
C CYS A 188 8.88 -0.33 17.93
N ASN A 189 8.41 0.75 17.31
CA ASN A 189 7.25 1.51 17.79
C ASN A 189 5.92 0.98 17.26
N SER A 190 5.94 0.10 16.26
CA SER A 190 4.73 -0.52 15.72
C SER A 190 5.05 -1.79 14.95
N ILE A 191 4.18 -2.78 15.09
CA ILE A 191 4.31 -4.08 14.42
C ILE A 191 2.94 -4.63 14.08
N ALA A 192 2.82 -5.23 12.89
CA ALA A 192 1.66 -5.99 12.48
C ALA A 192 2.05 -7.47 12.40
N ILE A 193 1.24 -8.34 12.96
CA ILE A 193 1.41 -9.79 12.94
C ILE A 193 0.16 -10.40 12.34
N ILE A 194 0.35 -11.20 11.30
CA ILE A 194 -0.72 -11.80 10.52
C ILE A 194 -0.53 -13.31 10.55
N ASP A 195 -1.52 -14.03 11.06
CA ASP A 195 -1.54 -15.48 10.99
C ASP A 195 -2.30 -15.92 9.73
N TYR A 196 -1.61 -16.65 8.85
CA TYR A 196 -2.17 -17.16 7.61
C TYR A 196 -2.69 -18.59 7.78
N LYS A 197 -3.77 -18.89 7.06
CA LYS A 197 -4.32 -20.25 6.92
C LYS A 197 -3.31 -21.21 6.27
N SER A 198 -2.44 -20.68 5.42
CA SER A 198 -1.45 -21.46 4.67
C SER A 198 -0.19 -20.65 4.40
N ASN A 199 0.98 -21.29 4.50
CA ASN A 199 2.25 -20.70 4.09
C ASN A 199 2.51 -20.78 2.58
N ALA A 200 1.60 -21.37 1.80
CA ALA A 200 1.72 -21.39 0.34
C ALA A 200 1.47 -20.01 -0.28
N LYS A 201 0.65 -19.16 0.35
CA LYS A 201 0.33 -17.82 -0.12
C LYS A 201 0.08 -16.87 1.05
N MET A 202 0.96 -15.88 1.23
CA MET A 202 0.91 -14.92 2.32
C MET A 202 1.00 -13.47 1.79
N PRO A 203 -0.05 -12.98 1.10
CA PRO A 203 -0.05 -11.66 0.47
C PRO A 203 -0.02 -10.55 1.53
N ASP A 204 0.68 -9.46 1.24
CA ASP A 204 0.66 -8.30 2.13
C ASP A 204 -0.69 -7.54 2.07
N PRO A 205 -1.14 -6.96 3.20
CA PRO A 205 -2.29 -6.05 3.21
C PRO A 205 -1.97 -4.75 2.45
N ASP A 206 -3.00 -3.92 2.22
CA ASP A 206 -2.78 -2.61 1.60
C ASP A 206 -1.95 -1.72 2.54
N SER A 207 -0.74 -1.39 2.09
CA SER A 207 0.23 -0.61 2.86
C SER A 207 0.06 0.90 2.73
N HIS A 208 -0.84 1.39 1.88
CA HIS A 208 -1.07 2.82 1.67
C HIS A 208 -1.98 3.45 2.73
N THR A 209 -2.76 2.63 3.45
CA THR A 209 -3.72 3.12 4.45
C THR A 209 -3.51 2.39 5.77
N ILE A 210 -3.00 3.11 6.78
CA ILE A 210 -2.81 2.61 8.14
C ILE A 210 -3.68 3.45 9.07
N ALA A 211 -4.67 2.82 9.70
CA ALA A 211 -5.52 3.42 10.71
C ALA A 211 -4.80 3.43 12.07
N SER A 212 -5.00 4.48 12.86
CA SER A 212 -4.33 4.67 14.15
C SER A 212 -4.86 3.80 15.28
N ASP A 213 -5.93 3.04 15.05
CA ASP A 213 -6.63 2.19 16.01
C ASP A 213 -6.68 0.72 15.58
N THR A 214 -6.58 0.43 14.28
CA THR A 214 -6.61 -0.94 13.75
C THR A 214 -5.46 -1.32 12.82
N GLY A 215 -4.50 -0.43 12.56
CA GLY A 215 -3.36 -0.73 11.70
C GLY A 215 -3.74 -0.83 10.22
N TYR A 216 -3.24 -1.87 9.53
CA TYR A 216 -3.40 -2.03 8.09
C TYR A 216 -4.85 -2.36 7.68
N ASN A 217 -5.25 -1.94 6.48
CA ASN A 217 -6.49 -2.40 5.88
C ASN A 217 -6.34 -3.85 5.37
N LEU A 218 -7.13 -4.76 5.95
CA LEU A 218 -7.03 -6.20 5.68
C LEU A 218 -7.98 -6.69 4.60
N LYS A 219 -8.85 -5.85 4.01
CA LYS A 219 -9.90 -6.27 3.07
C LYS A 219 -9.35 -7.06 1.87
N SER A 220 -8.11 -6.80 1.45
CA SER A 220 -7.44 -7.50 0.36
C SER A 220 -6.98 -8.92 0.72
N ILE A 221 -6.87 -9.23 2.02
CA ILE A 221 -6.24 -10.46 2.48
C ILE A 221 -7.08 -11.31 3.44
N LEU A 222 -8.26 -10.84 3.88
CA LEU A 222 -9.14 -11.56 4.82
C LEU A 222 -9.36 -13.05 4.47
N PRO A 223 -9.54 -13.47 3.21
CA PRO A 223 -9.72 -14.89 2.89
C PRO A 223 -8.54 -15.77 3.30
N TYR A 224 -7.33 -15.21 3.34
CA TYR A 224 -6.08 -15.94 3.55
C TYR A 224 -5.65 -16.05 5.02
N ILE A 225 -6.28 -15.31 5.93
CA ILE A 225 -5.78 -15.14 7.31
C ILE A 225 -6.73 -15.72 8.36
N ASN A 226 -6.20 -16.17 9.48
CA ASN A 226 -6.95 -16.60 10.66
C ASN A 226 -7.07 -15.48 11.69
N GLN A 227 -5.98 -14.77 11.97
CA GLN A 227 -5.92 -13.74 12.99
C GLN A 227 -5.01 -12.60 12.56
N TYR A 228 -5.26 -11.43 13.14
CA TYR A 228 -4.47 -10.23 12.99
C TYR A 228 -4.20 -9.62 14.35
N LEU A 229 -2.96 -9.24 14.59
CA LEU A 229 -2.53 -8.50 15.76
C LEU A 229 -1.79 -7.25 15.29
N TRP A 230 -2.15 -6.11 15.87
CA TRP A 230 -1.49 -4.84 15.62
C TRP A 230 -1.12 -4.15 16.93
N TYR A 231 0.14 -3.73 17.00
CA TYR A 231 0.69 -2.96 18.10
C TYR A 231 1.24 -1.63 17.57
N SER A 232 1.01 -0.56 18.33
CA SER A 232 1.66 0.74 18.16
C SER A 232 1.84 1.43 19.50
N GLU A 233 3.03 1.95 19.75
CA GLU A 233 3.33 2.79 20.93
C GLU A 233 2.52 4.09 20.94
N SER A 234 1.98 4.51 19.78
CA SER A 234 1.08 5.68 19.70
C SER A 234 -0.30 5.45 20.31
N MET A 235 -0.67 4.20 20.61
CA MET A 235 -1.89 3.92 21.35
C MET A 235 -1.78 4.55 22.75
N ALA A 236 -2.89 5.08 23.29
CA ALA A 236 -2.87 5.75 24.60
C ALA A 236 -2.20 4.87 25.67
N ASP A 237 -1.42 5.47 26.58
CA ASP A 237 -0.74 4.75 27.67
C ASP A 237 -1.63 3.69 28.32
N GLY A 238 -1.24 2.41 28.21
CA GLY A 238 -1.96 1.26 28.75
C GLY A 238 -3.08 0.69 27.86
N ALA A 239 -3.18 1.11 26.61
CA ALA A 239 -4.02 0.46 25.61
C ALA A 239 -3.44 -0.91 25.22
N GLU A 240 -4.31 -1.92 25.20
CA GLU A 240 -3.96 -3.25 24.72
C GLU A 240 -3.77 -3.25 23.19
N PRO A 241 -2.87 -4.11 22.66
CA PRO A 241 -2.76 -4.33 21.22
C PRO A 241 -4.12 -4.69 20.62
N TYR A 242 -4.35 -4.24 19.38
CA TYR A 242 -5.54 -4.66 18.64
C TYR A 242 -5.35 -6.11 18.19
N ILE A 243 -6.29 -6.99 18.55
CA ILE A 243 -6.33 -8.36 18.09
C ILE A 243 -7.71 -8.67 17.52
N ALA A 244 -7.72 -9.36 16.37
CA ALA A 244 -8.95 -9.75 15.70
C ALA A 244 -8.82 -11.15 15.09
N THR A 245 -9.92 -11.89 15.15
CA THR A 245 -10.06 -13.20 14.50
C THR A 245 -10.91 -13.05 13.25
N VAL A 246 -10.52 -13.74 12.18
CA VAL A 246 -11.33 -13.85 10.97
C VAL A 246 -12.25 -15.06 11.10
N ASN A 247 -13.55 -14.80 11.10
CA ASN A 247 -14.52 -15.86 10.87
C ASN A 247 -14.84 -15.94 9.38
N SER A 248 -14.96 -17.16 8.86
CA SER A 248 -15.22 -17.40 7.45
C SER A 248 -16.04 -18.65 7.19
N ALA A 249 -16.93 -18.59 6.21
CA ALA A 249 -17.60 -19.75 5.64
C ALA A 249 -17.41 -19.78 4.12
N GLU A 250 -17.30 -20.97 3.55
CA GLU A 250 -17.06 -21.18 2.12
C GLU A 250 -18.08 -22.15 1.52
N CYS A 251 -18.61 -21.81 0.35
CA CYS A 251 -19.45 -22.68 -0.46
C CYS A 251 -19.04 -22.55 -1.94
N ASN A 252 -18.58 -23.65 -2.54
CA ASN A 252 -18.23 -23.73 -3.97
C ASN A 252 -17.30 -22.61 -4.47
N GLY A 253 -16.29 -22.23 -3.66
CA GLY A 253 -15.33 -21.18 -4.02
C GLY A 253 -15.82 -19.75 -3.82
N VAL A 254 -17.00 -19.56 -3.21
CA VAL A 254 -17.46 -18.28 -2.66
C VAL A 254 -17.22 -18.30 -1.15
N ILE A 255 -16.55 -17.27 -0.64
CA ILE A 255 -16.13 -17.15 0.74
C ILE A 255 -16.80 -15.91 1.33
N ALA A 256 -17.53 -16.06 2.43
CA ALA A 256 -18.00 -14.94 3.23
C ALA A 256 -17.14 -14.86 4.50
N CYS A 257 -16.47 -13.73 4.74
CA CYS A 257 -15.62 -13.57 5.92
C CYS A 257 -15.52 -12.13 6.43
N GLY A 258 -15.18 -11.99 7.71
CA GLY A 258 -15.03 -10.71 8.39
C GLY A 258 -14.20 -10.83 9.68
N LEU A 259 -13.75 -9.70 10.21
CA LEU A 259 -13.09 -9.61 11.51
C LEU A 259 -14.14 -9.65 12.61
N THR A 260 -14.57 -10.84 12.98
CA THR A 260 -15.69 -11.07 13.89
C THR A 260 -15.56 -12.42 14.59
N GLU A 261 -16.19 -12.53 15.76
CA GLU A 261 -16.45 -13.80 16.44
C GLU A 261 -17.83 -14.39 16.12
N GLU A 262 -18.74 -13.61 15.54
CA GLU A 262 -20.08 -14.03 15.18
C GLU A 262 -20.05 -14.99 13.98
N PRO A 263 -20.92 -16.02 13.96
CA PRO A 263 -20.98 -16.96 12.86
C PRO A 263 -21.40 -16.29 11.54
N ILE A 264 -20.82 -16.78 10.46
CA ILE A 264 -21.21 -16.49 9.09
C ILE A 264 -21.58 -17.83 8.45
N SER A 265 -22.73 -17.89 7.78
CA SER A 265 -23.14 -19.05 6.99
C SER A 265 -23.26 -18.66 5.52
N ILE A 266 -22.97 -19.61 4.64
CA ILE A 266 -23.21 -19.49 3.21
C ILE A 266 -23.68 -20.82 2.66
N GLU A 267 -24.73 -20.79 1.87
CA GLU A 267 -25.26 -21.95 1.16
C GLU A 267 -25.57 -21.61 -0.29
N GLN A 268 -25.39 -22.58 -1.17
CA GLN A 268 -25.84 -22.45 -2.56
C GLN A 268 -27.35 -22.70 -2.62
N THR A 269 -28.06 -21.82 -3.31
CA THR A 269 -29.52 -21.89 -3.46
C THR A 269 -29.92 -21.70 -4.93
N ASP A 270 -31.20 -21.93 -5.23
CA ASP A 270 -31.76 -21.50 -6.51
C ASP A 270 -32.06 -19.99 -6.45
N SER A 271 -31.80 -19.26 -7.54
CA SER A 271 -32.15 -17.84 -7.60
C SER A 271 -33.65 -17.62 -7.43
N THR A 272 -34.02 -16.66 -6.58
CA THR A 272 -35.41 -16.20 -6.43
C THR A 272 -35.73 -14.96 -7.26
N ALA A 273 -34.72 -14.27 -7.79
CA ALA A 273 -34.85 -12.98 -8.48
C ALA A 273 -34.32 -13.00 -9.93
N TRP A 274 -33.53 -14.00 -10.30
CA TRP A 274 -32.97 -14.13 -11.63
C TRP A 274 -34.06 -14.40 -12.67
N ASN A 275 -34.21 -13.45 -13.58
CA ASN A 275 -34.93 -13.69 -14.83
C ASN A 275 -33.89 -13.97 -15.90
N ALA A 276 -33.99 -15.13 -16.56
CA ALA A 276 -33.07 -15.53 -17.61
C ALA A 276 -32.98 -14.44 -18.69
N ASP A 277 -31.84 -13.75 -18.73
CA ASP A 277 -31.49 -12.73 -19.71
C ASP A 277 -30.48 -13.34 -20.69
N SER A 278 -30.78 -13.35 -21.99
CA SER A 278 -29.89 -13.91 -23.01
C SER A 278 -28.51 -13.22 -23.09
N SER A 279 -28.38 -12.00 -22.55
CA SER A 279 -27.12 -11.25 -22.53
C SER A 279 -26.23 -11.56 -21.34
N LYS A 280 -26.68 -12.42 -20.42
CA LYS A 280 -25.98 -12.72 -19.17
C LYS A 280 -26.07 -14.21 -18.84
N THR A 281 -25.09 -14.72 -18.11
CA THR A 281 -25.05 -16.09 -17.60
C THR A 281 -25.02 -16.06 -16.08
N LEU A 282 -25.90 -16.83 -15.44
CA LEU A 282 -25.87 -17.05 -13.99
C LEU A 282 -24.74 -18.03 -13.67
N LEU A 283 -23.76 -17.57 -12.87
CA LEU A 283 -22.64 -18.38 -12.40
C LEU A 283 -23.00 -19.14 -11.11
N GLY A 284 -23.84 -18.56 -10.27
CA GLY A 284 -24.35 -19.19 -9.06
C GLY A 284 -25.17 -18.24 -8.22
N SER A 285 -25.98 -18.82 -7.34
CA SER A 285 -26.83 -18.12 -6.39
C SER A 285 -26.55 -18.62 -4.98
N TYR A 286 -26.42 -17.69 -4.05
CA TYR A 286 -25.98 -17.99 -2.69
C TYR A 286 -26.84 -17.24 -1.69
N TYR A 287 -27.21 -17.93 -0.62
CA TYR A 287 -27.85 -17.33 0.55
C TYR A 287 -26.83 -17.23 1.67
N ILE A 288 -26.75 -16.06 2.29
CA ILE A 288 -25.73 -15.72 3.28
C ILE A 288 -26.42 -15.18 4.53
N GLU A 289 -26.03 -15.68 5.69
CA GLU A 289 -26.53 -15.20 6.98
C GLU A 289 -25.39 -14.84 7.93
N SER A 290 -25.56 -13.76 8.68
CA SER A 290 -24.65 -13.38 9.76
C SER A 290 -25.32 -12.47 10.77
N ASN A 291 -24.83 -12.50 12.01
CA ASN A 291 -25.13 -11.49 13.01
C ASN A 291 -24.26 -10.24 12.88
N GLU A 292 -23.22 -10.29 12.05
CA GLU A 292 -22.37 -9.13 11.80
C GLU A 292 -22.99 -8.11 10.89
N ASP A 293 -22.67 -6.86 11.20
CA ASP A 293 -23.02 -5.74 10.33
C ASP A 293 -22.04 -5.53 9.19
N ASN A 294 -20.80 -6.00 9.34
CA ASN A 294 -19.69 -5.71 8.43
C ASN A 294 -18.89 -6.97 8.11
N PHE A 295 -19.14 -7.56 6.95
CA PHE A 295 -18.33 -8.63 6.41
C PHE A 295 -18.21 -8.49 4.88
N TYR A 296 -17.30 -9.25 4.29
CA TYR A 296 -17.02 -9.23 2.86
C TYR A 296 -17.34 -10.58 2.25
N VAL A 297 -17.73 -10.55 0.98
CA VAL A 297 -17.94 -11.77 0.20
C VAL A 297 -16.96 -11.76 -0.96
N TYR A 298 -16.19 -12.83 -1.06
CA TYR A 298 -15.15 -13.06 -2.04
C TYR A 298 -15.56 -14.21 -2.94
N PHE A 299 -15.21 -14.12 -4.20
CA PHE A 299 -15.35 -15.22 -5.14
C PHE A 299 -14.09 -15.32 -5.97
N ASN A 300 -13.63 -16.56 -6.16
CA ASN A 300 -12.47 -16.82 -7.01
C ASN A 300 -12.72 -16.22 -8.40
N ARG A 301 -11.76 -15.46 -8.91
CA ARG A 301 -11.78 -15.01 -10.29
C ARG A 301 -11.69 -16.23 -11.21
N PRO A 302 -12.72 -16.55 -12.02
CA PRO A 302 -12.58 -17.60 -13.01
C PRO A 302 -11.55 -17.13 -14.06
N ASN A 303 -10.54 -17.95 -14.35
CA ASN A 303 -9.45 -17.55 -15.26
C ASN A 303 -9.91 -17.14 -16.66
N ASP A 304 -11.08 -17.63 -17.08
CA ASP A 304 -11.63 -17.46 -18.43
C ASP A 304 -12.70 -16.35 -18.51
N ILE A 305 -12.95 -15.60 -17.43
CA ILE A 305 -13.97 -14.54 -17.39
C ILE A 305 -13.32 -13.20 -17.03
N ASP A 306 -13.59 -12.17 -17.83
CA ASP A 306 -13.18 -10.80 -17.51
C ASP A 306 -13.94 -10.31 -16.27
N ALA A 307 -13.22 -9.91 -15.23
CA ALA A 307 -13.79 -9.39 -13.99
C ALA A 307 -14.74 -8.21 -14.23
N SER A 308 -14.50 -7.41 -15.27
CA SER A 308 -15.35 -6.28 -15.66
C SER A 308 -16.77 -6.69 -16.08
N THR A 309 -16.94 -7.95 -16.47
CA THR A 309 -18.22 -8.52 -16.89
C THR A 309 -19.02 -9.13 -15.75
N ILE A 310 -18.41 -9.28 -14.56
CA ILE A 310 -19.06 -9.88 -13.41
C ILE A 310 -19.92 -8.85 -12.68
N ALA A 311 -21.18 -9.21 -12.44
CA ALA A 311 -22.12 -8.42 -11.68
C ALA A 311 -22.73 -9.24 -10.55
N ILE A 312 -22.82 -8.61 -9.38
CA ILE A 312 -23.46 -9.17 -8.18
C ILE A 312 -24.81 -8.47 -8.00
N ASN A 313 -25.87 -9.26 -8.02
CA ASN A 313 -27.24 -8.78 -7.84
C ASN A 313 -27.78 -9.27 -6.49
N SER A 314 -28.46 -8.40 -5.75
CA SER A 314 -29.19 -8.77 -4.53
C SER A 314 -30.54 -8.06 -4.52
N GLY A 315 -31.59 -8.77 -4.92
CA GLY A 315 -32.91 -8.17 -5.17
C GLY A 315 -32.82 -7.07 -6.23
N ASP A 316 -33.21 -5.84 -5.85
CA ASP A 316 -33.21 -4.67 -6.74
C ASP A 316 -31.85 -3.94 -6.81
N TYR A 317 -30.82 -4.43 -6.11
CA TYR A 317 -29.53 -3.77 -6.01
C TYR A 317 -28.46 -4.44 -6.87
N ASN A 318 -27.78 -3.64 -7.68
CA ASN A 318 -26.49 -4.01 -8.27
C ASN A 318 -25.38 -3.58 -7.30
N ILE A 319 -24.50 -4.50 -6.94
CA ILE A 319 -23.42 -4.25 -5.99
C ILE A 319 -22.11 -4.00 -6.76
N THR A 320 -21.40 -2.95 -6.39
CA THR A 320 -20.06 -2.66 -6.91
C THR A 320 -19.05 -3.64 -6.32
N THR A 321 -18.21 -4.20 -7.18
CA THR A 321 -17.14 -5.13 -6.81
C THR A 321 -15.77 -4.46 -6.87
N GLU A 322 -14.82 -5.02 -6.14
CA GLU A 322 -13.39 -4.70 -6.16
C GLU A 322 -12.58 -5.97 -6.45
N GLU A 323 -11.34 -5.81 -6.92
CA GLU A 323 -10.42 -6.92 -7.21
C GLU A 323 -9.27 -6.95 -6.21
N THR A 324 -8.87 -8.15 -5.79
CA THR A 324 -7.68 -8.35 -4.95
C THR A 324 -7.11 -9.76 -5.10
N GLY A 325 -5.83 -9.87 -5.50
CA GLY A 325 -5.17 -11.16 -5.66
C GLY A 325 -5.94 -12.11 -6.58
N ASP A 326 -6.44 -13.22 -6.02
CA ASP A 326 -7.21 -14.23 -6.75
C ASP A 326 -8.73 -13.98 -6.72
N TYR A 327 -9.17 -12.95 -6.01
CA TYR A 327 -10.57 -12.72 -5.69
C TYR A 327 -11.11 -11.45 -6.34
N ILE A 328 -12.38 -11.52 -6.67
CA ILE A 328 -13.23 -10.34 -6.76
C ILE A 328 -14.12 -10.37 -5.52
N TYR A 329 -14.41 -9.21 -4.96
CA TYR A 329 -15.11 -9.13 -3.69
C TYR A 329 -16.01 -7.91 -3.60
N PHE A 330 -16.92 -7.92 -2.64
CA PHE A 330 -17.74 -6.76 -2.29
C PHE A 330 -18.00 -6.72 -0.79
N TRP A 331 -18.37 -5.53 -0.31
CA TRP A 331 -18.71 -5.30 1.09
C TRP A 331 -20.21 -5.50 1.33
N ALA A 332 -20.58 -6.41 2.24
CA ALA A 332 -21.96 -6.79 2.51
C ALA A 332 -22.74 -5.80 3.40
N TYR A 333 -22.24 -4.58 3.59
CA TYR A 333 -22.88 -3.58 4.46
C TYR A 333 -24.26 -3.09 3.95
N MET A 334 -24.51 -3.16 2.64
CA MET A 334 -25.72 -2.55 2.05
C MET A 334 -26.99 -3.40 2.17
N VAL A 335 -26.90 -4.67 2.57
CA VAL A 335 -28.08 -5.56 2.58
C VAL A 335 -28.64 -5.67 4.00
N LYS A 336 -29.78 -5.02 4.23
CA LYS A 336 -30.49 -4.98 5.52
C LYS A 336 -31.78 -5.78 5.44
N SER A 337 -31.69 -7.06 5.69
CA SER A 337 -32.82 -7.95 5.91
C SER A 337 -32.53 -8.79 7.14
N SER A 338 -33.39 -8.71 8.15
CA SER A 338 -33.30 -9.51 9.37
C SER A 338 -34.19 -10.75 9.25
N SER A 339 -33.70 -11.91 9.67
CA SER A 339 -34.51 -13.12 9.92
C SER A 339 -34.82 -13.24 11.42
N GLU A 340 -35.54 -14.29 11.84
CA GLU A 340 -35.79 -14.52 13.27
C GLU A 340 -34.51 -14.85 14.06
N GLU A 341 -33.47 -15.37 13.39
CA GLU A 341 -32.22 -15.83 14.01
C GLU A 341 -30.99 -14.98 13.66
N TYR A 342 -31.01 -14.20 12.56
CA TYR A 342 -29.86 -13.42 12.11
C TYR A 342 -30.18 -11.95 11.82
N ASN A 343 -29.24 -11.07 12.19
CA ASN A 343 -29.33 -9.64 11.90
C ASN A 343 -29.29 -9.36 10.39
N ARG A 344 -28.60 -10.19 9.61
CA ARG A 344 -28.48 -10.09 8.16
C ARG A 344 -28.66 -11.44 7.50
N SER A 345 -29.53 -11.47 6.51
CA SER A 345 -29.85 -12.68 5.76
C SER A 345 -30.30 -12.30 4.36
N PHE A 346 -29.50 -12.63 3.34
CA PHE A 346 -29.76 -12.20 1.97
C PHE A 346 -29.28 -13.17 0.91
N GLN A 347 -29.90 -13.08 -0.25
CA GLN A 347 -29.50 -13.82 -1.44
C GLN A 347 -28.70 -12.92 -2.39
N ILE A 348 -27.65 -13.50 -2.98
CA ILE A 348 -26.90 -12.91 -4.09
C ILE A 348 -26.95 -13.82 -5.31
N ASP A 349 -26.99 -13.20 -6.48
CA ASP A 349 -26.81 -13.85 -7.77
C ASP A 349 -25.55 -13.31 -8.42
N ILE A 350 -24.59 -14.20 -8.68
CA ILE A 350 -23.35 -13.89 -9.39
C ILE A 350 -23.58 -14.16 -10.87
N THR A 351 -23.44 -13.12 -11.69
CA THR A 351 -23.72 -13.17 -13.13
C THR A 351 -22.53 -12.65 -13.91
N THR A 352 -22.38 -13.10 -15.15
CA THR A 352 -21.42 -12.57 -16.11
C THR A 352 -22.13 -12.14 -17.39
N SER A 353 -21.69 -11.06 -18.03
CA SER A 353 -22.16 -10.71 -19.38
C SER A 353 -21.62 -11.69 -20.42
N ASN A 354 -22.44 -12.02 -21.42
CA ASN A 354 -22.03 -12.74 -22.61
C ASN A 354 -21.46 -11.70 -23.59
N GLU A 355 -20.21 -11.85 -24.03
CA GLU A 355 -19.59 -10.98 -25.04
C GLU A 355 -20.36 -10.94 -26.36
#